data_AF-A0A950U2L6-F1
#
_entry.id   AF-A0A950U2L6-F1
#
_cell.length_a   1.000
_cell.length_b   1.000
_cell.length_c   1.000
_cell.angle_alpha   90.00
_cell.angle_beta   90.00
_cell.angle_gamma   90.00
#
_symmetry.space_group_name_H-M   'P 1'
#
loop_
_entity.id
_entity.type
_entity.pdbx_description
1 polymer ?
#
loop_
_entity_poly.entity_id
_entity_poly.type
_entity_poly.pdbx_seq_one_letter_code
_entity_poly.pdbx_strand_id
1 'polypeptide(L)'
;AAFNGGFRLDGSRGGYYTERRTVQGLVNGRASLVITRDGKVTVGQWGRDVAMNPNVVSVRQNLDLIVDGGVPVPGLLAKDHSRWGATVGGRVYVWRSGVGVDRNGNLVYAAGPALSITSLANLLVDAGAVRAMELDINSQWVSYYTYSGTTPADIQGHKLLGDIQRPNDRYLKDGTRDFVALFAR
;
A
#
# COMPACT_ATOMS: atom_id res chain seq x y z
N ALA A 1 3.19 14.11 1.55
CA ALA A 1 3.26 12.89 2.39
C ALA A 1 3.86 11.74 1.58
N ALA A 2 4.42 10.71 2.22
CA ALA A 2 4.90 9.52 1.54
C ALA A 2 4.77 8.27 2.42
N PHE A 3 4.54 7.11 1.81
CA PHE A 3 4.38 5.84 2.52
C PHE A 3 4.91 4.64 1.73
N ASN A 4 5.10 3.52 2.42
CA ASN A 4 5.72 2.32 1.84
C ASN A 4 4.94 1.70 0.67
N GLY A 5 5.67 1.10 -0.28
CA GLY A 5 5.07 0.30 -1.35
C GLY A 5 4.64 -1.09 -0.88
N GLY A 6 4.35 -1.96 -1.84
CA GLY A 6 4.06 -3.39 -1.60
C GLY A 6 5.31 -4.21 -1.32
N PHE A 7 5.15 -5.53 -1.14
CA PHE A 7 6.28 -6.46 -1.07
C PHE A 7 7.17 -6.33 -2.30
N ARG A 8 8.45 -6.72 -2.18
CA ARG A 8 9.32 -6.92 -3.36
C ARG A 8 8.61 -7.77 -4.42
N LEU A 9 8.99 -7.58 -5.68
CA LEU A 9 8.32 -8.19 -6.83
C LEU A 9 8.26 -9.73 -6.79
N ASP A 10 9.26 -10.38 -6.19
CA ASP A 10 9.28 -11.82 -5.92
C ASP A 10 8.22 -12.27 -4.89
N GLY A 11 7.90 -11.40 -3.92
CA GLY A 11 6.88 -11.62 -2.89
C GLY A 11 5.49 -11.04 -3.21
N SER A 12 5.39 -10.10 -4.15
CA SER A 12 4.14 -9.38 -4.45
C SER A 12 3.13 -10.21 -5.23
N ARG A 13 3.59 -11.23 -5.98
CA ARG A 13 2.77 -12.04 -6.91
C ARG A 13 2.07 -11.24 -8.01
N GLY A 14 2.50 -10.01 -8.24
CA GLY A 14 1.92 -9.09 -9.19
C GLY A 14 3.00 -8.29 -9.93
N GLY A 15 2.54 -7.45 -10.84
CA GLY A 15 3.41 -6.58 -11.63
C GLY A 15 3.61 -5.19 -11.04
N TYR A 16 4.45 -4.44 -11.75
CA TYR A 16 4.71 -3.04 -11.48
C TYR A 16 4.90 -2.29 -12.80
N TYR A 17 4.11 -1.26 -12.98
CA TYR A 17 4.18 -0.31 -14.09
C TYR A 17 4.28 1.08 -13.49
N THR A 18 5.27 1.87 -13.89
CA THR A 18 5.41 3.25 -13.42
C THR A 18 6.19 4.07 -14.43
N GLU A 19 6.01 5.38 -14.45
CA GLU A 19 6.74 6.26 -15.38
C GLU A 19 6.61 5.83 -16.85
N ARG A 20 5.46 5.24 -17.21
CA ARG A 20 5.19 4.65 -18.53
C ARG A 20 6.12 3.49 -18.92
N ARG A 21 6.73 2.83 -17.95
CA ARG A 21 7.61 1.67 -18.13
C ARG A 21 7.05 0.48 -17.37
N THR A 22 7.04 -0.67 -18.03
CA THR A 22 6.74 -1.95 -17.38
C THR A 22 7.99 -2.47 -16.71
N VAL A 23 8.00 -2.52 -15.38
CA VAL A 23 9.05 -3.14 -14.58
C VAL A 23 8.81 -4.65 -14.51
N GLN A 24 7.55 -5.05 -14.27
CA GLN A 24 7.09 -6.43 -14.34
C GLN A 24 5.63 -6.47 -14.82
N GLY A 25 5.32 -7.47 -15.66
CA GLY A 25 3.99 -7.61 -16.26
C GLY A 25 2.86 -7.66 -15.23
N LEU A 26 1.82 -6.87 -15.45
CA LEU A 26 0.64 -6.83 -14.60
C LEU A 26 -0.17 -8.13 -14.73
N VAL A 27 -0.70 -8.62 -13.62
CA VAL A 27 -1.36 -9.92 -13.50
C VAL A 27 -2.84 -9.72 -13.17
N ASN A 28 -3.73 -10.38 -13.92
CA ASN A 28 -5.16 -10.37 -13.64
C ASN A 28 -5.45 -10.98 -12.26
N GLY A 29 -6.45 -10.44 -11.57
CA GLY A 29 -6.86 -10.91 -10.25
C GLY A 29 -6.09 -10.32 -9.07
N ARG A 30 -4.95 -9.64 -9.31
CA ARG A 30 -4.17 -9.03 -8.23
C ARG A 30 -4.74 -7.69 -7.80
N ALA A 31 -4.66 -7.41 -6.50
CA ALA A 31 -4.96 -6.09 -5.99
C ALA A 31 -3.95 -5.09 -6.53
N SER A 32 -4.47 -3.93 -6.95
CA SER A 32 -3.72 -2.92 -7.69
C SER A 32 -4.01 -1.54 -7.16
N LEU A 33 -2.96 -0.85 -6.72
CA LEU A 33 -2.98 0.60 -6.52
C LEU A 33 -2.69 1.26 -7.87
N VAL A 34 -3.66 2.02 -8.39
CA VAL A 34 -3.61 2.63 -9.72
C VAL A 34 -3.60 4.15 -9.57
N ILE A 35 -2.69 4.80 -10.29
CA ILE A 35 -2.56 6.25 -10.36
C ILE A 35 -2.76 6.69 -11.80
N THR A 36 -3.65 7.66 -12.01
CA THR A 36 -3.93 8.26 -13.31
C THR A 36 -3.24 9.61 -13.49
N ARG A 37 -3.12 10.06 -14.74
CA ARG A 37 -2.41 11.29 -15.13
C ARG A 37 -3.01 12.55 -14.49
N ASP A 38 -4.30 12.56 -14.20
CA ASP A 38 -4.99 13.67 -13.53
C ASP A 38 -4.77 13.67 -12.00
N GLY A 39 -4.06 12.67 -11.46
CA GLY A 39 -3.72 12.53 -10.04
C GLY A 39 -4.74 11.73 -9.23
N LYS A 40 -5.76 11.13 -9.86
CA LYS A 40 -6.66 10.22 -9.15
C LYS A 40 -5.93 8.94 -8.78
N VAL A 41 -6.27 8.43 -7.61
CA VAL A 41 -5.74 7.18 -7.07
C VAL A 41 -6.92 6.26 -6.74
N THR A 42 -6.77 4.97 -7.02
CA THR A 42 -7.78 3.98 -6.65
C THR A 42 -7.13 2.63 -6.35
N VAL A 43 -7.85 1.79 -5.62
CA VAL A 43 -7.49 0.40 -5.34
C VAL A 43 -8.55 -0.50 -5.95
N GLY A 44 -8.13 -1.55 -6.67
CA GLY A 44 -9.06 -2.52 -7.23
C GLY A 44 -8.37 -3.80 -7.69
N GLN A 45 -9.18 -4.82 -8.00
CA GLN A 45 -8.71 -6.05 -8.61
C GLN A 45 -8.44 -5.82 -10.09
N TRP A 46 -7.22 -6.14 -10.54
CA TRP A 46 -6.82 -5.97 -11.94
C TRP A 46 -7.62 -6.88 -12.87
N GLY A 47 -8.14 -6.31 -13.96
CA GLY A 47 -9.00 -6.98 -14.93
C GLY A 47 -10.47 -7.08 -14.52
N ARG A 48 -10.83 -6.70 -13.28
CA ARG A 48 -12.22 -6.65 -12.81
C ARG A 48 -12.68 -5.22 -12.55
N ASP A 49 -11.96 -4.50 -11.70
CA ASP A 49 -12.33 -3.14 -11.30
C ASP A 49 -11.48 -2.06 -11.97
N VAL A 50 -10.24 -2.41 -12.29
CA VAL A 50 -9.24 -1.54 -12.90
C VAL A 50 -8.51 -2.30 -14.00
N ALA A 51 -8.20 -1.62 -15.09
CA ALA A 51 -7.48 -2.17 -16.23
C ALA A 51 -6.64 -1.10 -16.89
N MET A 52 -5.69 -1.52 -17.73
CA MET A 52 -4.83 -0.59 -18.46
C MET A 52 -5.67 0.29 -19.38
N ASN A 53 -5.38 1.59 -19.36
CA ASN A 53 -5.94 2.56 -20.29
C ASN A 53 -4.97 3.75 -20.44
N PRO A 54 -5.16 4.65 -21.43
CA PRO A 54 -4.23 5.74 -21.70
C PRO A 54 -4.00 6.74 -20.55
N ASN A 55 -4.90 6.80 -19.57
CA ASN A 55 -4.78 7.69 -18.41
C ASN A 55 -3.95 7.08 -17.29
N VAL A 56 -3.71 5.77 -17.26
CA VAL A 56 -2.92 5.09 -16.23
C VAL A 56 -1.43 5.43 -16.38
N VAL A 57 -0.82 5.95 -15.32
CA VAL A 57 0.60 6.33 -15.30
C VAL A 57 1.42 5.49 -14.32
N SER A 58 0.77 4.88 -13.33
CA SER A 58 1.40 3.93 -12.41
C SER A 58 0.41 2.87 -11.94
N VAL A 59 0.85 1.63 -11.82
CA VAL A 59 0.14 0.50 -11.25
C VAL A 59 1.10 -0.27 -10.38
N ARG A 60 0.84 -0.34 -9.08
CA ARG A 60 1.55 -1.21 -8.16
C ARG A 60 0.63 -2.33 -7.70
N GLN A 61 0.94 -3.55 -8.11
CA GLN A 61 0.20 -4.71 -7.64
C GLN A 61 0.85 -5.30 -6.39
N ASN A 62 0.02 -5.82 -5.48
CA ASN A 62 0.49 -6.55 -4.31
C ASN A 62 -0.60 -7.52 -3.86
N LEU A 63 -0.33 -8.82 -3.99
CA LEU A 63 -1.18 -9.89 -3.49
C LEU A 63 -2.63 -9.77 -4.01
N ASP A 64 -3.61 -10.12 -3.18
CA ASP A 64 -5.04 -10.02 -3.48
C ASP A 64 -5.70 -8.95 -2.60
N LEU A 65 -6.93 -8.56 -2.93
CA LEU A 65 -7.70 -7.64 -2.09
C LEU A 65 -7.93 -8.27 -0.71
N ILE A 66 -7.94 -7.41 0.31
CA ILE A 66 -8.28 -7.76 1.69
C ILE A 66 -9.63 -7.18 2.11
N VAL A 67 -10.07 -6.12 1.43
CA VAL A 67 -11.43 -5.56 1.54
C VAL A 67 -12.02 -5.49 0.14
N ASP A 68 -13.26 -5.92 0.00
CA ASP A 68 -14.02 -5.84 -1.24
C ASP A 68 -15.50 -5.61 -0.92
N GLY A 69 -16.14 -4.65 -1.59
CA GLY A 69 -17.51 -4.25 -1.28
C GLY A 69 -17.71 -3.64 0.12
N GLY A 70 -16.66 -3.16 0.78
CA GLY A 70 -16.72 -2.61 2.13
C GLY A 70 -16.81 -3.65 3.25
N VAL A 71 -16.44 -4.89 2.96
CA VAL A 71 -16.29 -5.96 3.96
C VAL A 71 -14.96 -6.68 3.75
N PRO A 72 -14.38 -7.30 4.80
CA PRO A 72 -13.22 -8.16 4.63
C PRO A 72 -13.54 -9.31 3.67
N VAL A 73 -12.61 -9.66 2.78
CA VAL A 73 -12.84 -10.75 1.83
C VAL A 73 -12.98 -12.11 2.54
N PRO A 74 -13.79 -13.04 2.00
CA PRO A 74 -13.92 -14.38 2.58
C PRO A 74 -12.56 -15.11 2.64
N GLY A 75 -12.36 -15.88 3.71
CA GLY A 75 -11.15 -16.70 3.89
C GLY A 75 -9.95 -15.97 4.50
N LEU A 76 -10.10 -14.71 4.92
CA LEU A 76 -9.10 -14.00 5.74
C LEU A 76 -8.93 -14.67 7.10
N LEU A 77 -7.97 -15.59 7.19
CA LEU A 77 -7.59 -16.25 8.44
C LEU A 77 -6.37 -15.55 9.03
N ALA A 78 -6.41 -15.20 10.31
CA ALA A 78 -5.30 -14.48 10.97
C ALA A 78 -3.95 -15.21 10.84
N LYS A 79 -3.97 -16.56 10.77
CA LYS A 79 -2.78 -17.42 10.63
C LYS A 79 -2.38 -17.69 9.18
N ASP A 80 -3.12 -17.18 8.19
CA ASP A 80 -2.74 -17.33 6.79
C ASP A 80 -1.61 -16.35 6.44
N HIS A 81 -0.44 -16.93 6.18
CA HIS A 81 0.76 -16.25 5.70
C HIS A 81 1.07 -16.56 4.24
N SER A 82 0.21 -17.37 3.61
CA SER A 82 0.39 -17.87 2.27
C SER A 82 -0.24 -16.95 1.24
N ARG A 83 -1.46 -16.42 1.46
CA ARG A 83 -2.16 -15.63 0.43
C ARG A 83 -1.91 -14.13 0.55
N TRP A 84 -1.85 -13.62 1.78
CA TRP A 84 -1.70 -12.20 2.09
C TRP A 84 -0.41 -11.92 2.89
N GLY A 85 0.72 -12.27 2.29
CA GLY A 85 2.04 -11.91 2.79
C GLY A 85 2.61 -12.87 3.85
N ALA A 86 3.83 -13.33 3.62
CA ALA A 86 4.59 -14.10 4.60
C ALA A 86 5.14 -13.18 5.70
N THR A 87 4.99 -13.57 6.96
CA THR A 87 5.53 -12.83 8.10
C THR A 87 6.90 -13.35 8.50
N VAL A 88 7.74 -12.46 9.05
CA VAL A 88 9.04 -12.89 9.58
C VAL A 88 8.82 -13.85 10.74
N GLY A 89 9.33 -15.08 10.60
CA GLY A 89 9.20 -16.15 11.60
C GLY A 89 7.78 -16.72 11.76
N GLY A 90 6.87 -16.49 10.79
CA GLY A 90 5.50 -17.03 10.84
C GLY A 90 4.63 -16.43 11.96
N ARG A 91 4.99 -15.24 12.45
CA ARG A 91 4.24 -14.54 13.50
C ARG A 91 2.90 -14.03 12.96
N VAL A 92 1.83 -14.23 13.71
CA VAL A 92 0.48 -13.78 13.37
C VAL A 92 0.36 -12.25 13.46
N TYR A 93 0.88 -11.69 14.54
CA TYR A 93 0.80 -10.27 14.85
C TYR A 93 2.14 -9.60 14.58
N VAL A 94 2.14 -8.67 13.63
CA VAL A 94 3.32 -7.92 13.19
C VAL A 94 2.92 -6.48 12.88
N TRP A 95 3.92 -5.65 12.59
CA TRP A 95 3.66 -4.41 11.87
C TRP A 95 3.04 -4.73 10.51
N ARG A 96 1.86 -4.20 10.21
CA ARG A 96 1.26 -4.26 8.88
C ARG A 96 0.88 -2.87 8.41
N SER A 97 0.84 -2.68 7.10
CA SER A 97 0.21 -1.52 6.48
C SER A 97 -0.66 -1.93 5.31
N GLY A 98 -1.63 -1.08 5.00
CA GLY A 98 -2.56 -1.29 3.91
C GLY A 98 -3.04 0.04 3.35
N VAL A 99 -3.51 -0.02 2.11
CA VAL A 99 -4.09 1.12 1.41
C VAL A 99 -5.44 0.71 0.83
N GLY A 100 -6.40 1.61 0.91
CA GLY A 100 -7.74 1.41 0.37
C GLY A 100 -8.32 2.68 -0.23
N VAL A 101 -9.53 2.56 -0.75
CA VAL A 101 -10.33 3.66 -1.27
C VAL A 101 -11.72 3.61 -0.67
N ASP A 102 -12.26 4.75 -0.24
CA ASP A 102 -13.62 4.87 0.27
C ASP A 102 -14.66 5.04 -0.86
N ARG A 103 -15.95 5.19 -0.51
CA ARG A 103 -17.04 5.40 -1.48
C ARG A 103 -16.94 6.70 -2.27
N ASN A 104 -16.21 7.68 -1.75
CA ASN A 104 -16.03 9.01 -2.35
C ASN A 104 -14.77 9.08 -3.23
N GLY A 105 -13.97 8.01 -3.27
CA GLY A 105 -12.70 7.99 -4.00
C GLY A 105 -11.51 8.52 -3.20
N ASN A 106 -11.65 8.74 -1.88
CA ASN A 106 -10.55 9.15 -1.03
C ASN A 106 -9.63 7.96 -0.73
N LEU A 107 -8.33 8.21 -0.76
CA LEU A 107 -7.32 7.24 -0.37
C LEU A 107 -7.30 7.10 1.16
N VAL A 108 -7.34 5.85 1.64
CA VAL A 108 -7.22 5.52 3.06
C VAL A 108 -5.92 4.74 3.26
N TYR A 109 -5.09 5.16 4.20
CA TYR A 109 -3.91 4.42 4.63
C TYR A 109 -4.09 3.98 6.08
N ALA A 110 -3.77 2.73 6.39
CA ALA A 110 -3.81 2.19 7.73
C ALA A 110 -2.50 1.46 8.01
N ALA A 111 -1.94 1.64 9.20
CA ALA A 111 -0.75 0.94 9.66
C ALA A 111 -0.68 0.88 11.18
N GLY A 112 0.00 -0.14 11.70
CA GLY A 112 0.28 -0.24 13.12
C GLY A 112 0.99 -1.54 13.52
N PRO A 113 1.53 -1.59 14.75
CA PRO A 113 2.07 -2.81 15.33
C PRO A 113 0.95 -3.80 15.69
N ALA A 114 1.34 -5.05 15.95
CA ALA A 114 0.46 -6.09 16.48
C ALA A 114 -0.81 -6.36 15.65
N LEU A 115 -0.74 -6.20 14.32
CA LEU A 115 -1.85 -6.48 13.42
C LEU A 115 -1.74 -7.87 12.81
N SER A 116 -2.85 -8.61 12.81
CA SER A 116 -3.07 -9.72 11.87
C SER A 116 -3.62 -9.17 10.55
N ILE A 117 -3.67 -10.01 9.50
CA ILE A 117 -4.29 -9.60 8.23
C ILE A 117 -5.79 -9.28 8.41
N THR A 118 -6.49 -10.05 9.24
CA THR A 118 -7.90 -9.82 9.58
C THR A 118 -8.08 -8.49 10.33
N SER A 119 -7.18 -8.18 11.26
CA SER A 119 -7.20 -6.91 12.00
C SER A 119 -6.99 -5.72 11.08
N LEU A 120 -6.05 -5.82 10.12
CA LEU A 120 -5.81 -4.78 9.13
C LEU A 120 -7.03 -4.56 8.21
N ALA A 121 -7.64 -5.65 7.73
CA ALA A 121 -8.83 -5.56 6.88
C ALA A 121 -10.00 -4.89 7.62
N ASN A 122 -10.26 -5.29 8.87
CA ASN A 122 -11.29 -4.67 9.71
C ASN A 122 -11.00 -3.18 9.94
N LEU A 123 -9.76 -2.81 10.26
CA LEU A 123 -9.37 -1.41 10.46
C LEU A 123 -9.62 -0.56 9.19
N LEU A 124 -9.34 -1.09 8.01
CA LEU A 124 -9.61 -0.40 6.75
C LEU A 124 -11.12 -0.26 6.48
N VAL A 125 -11.92 -1.28 6.81
CA VAL A 125 -13.39 -1.21 6.73
C VAL A 125 -13.94 -0.17 7.71
N ASP A 126 -13.47 -0.15 8.95
CA ASP A 126 -13.87 0.82 9.98
C ASP A 126 -13.49 2.25 9.56
N ALA A 127 -12.38 2.42 8.84
CA ALA A 127 -11.97 3.68 8.23
C ALA A 127 -12.74 4.02 6.93
N GLY A 128 -13.72 3.21 6.53
CA GLY A 128 -14.62 3.47 5.41
C GLY A 128 -14.16 2.94 4.05
N ALA A 129 -13.06 2.18 3.98
CA ALA A 129 -12.58 1.62 2.72
C ALA A 129 -13.59 0.62 2.15
N VAL A 130 -13.91 0.75 0.86
CA VAL A 130 -14.73 -0.22 0.11
C VAL A 130 -13.91 -1.24 -0.64
N ARG A 131 -12.67 -0.89 -0.99
CA ARG A 131 -11.66 -1.80 -1.53
C ARG A 131 -10.33 -1.48 -0.90
N ALA A 132 -9.58 -2.50 -0.51
CA ALA A 132 -8.27 -2.31 0.09
C ALA A 132 -7.34 -3.49 -0.16
N MET A 133 -6.04 -3.21 -0.07
CA MET A 133 -4.95 -4.16 -0.24
C MET A 133 -3.89 -3.97 0.85
N GLU A 134 -3.24 -5.07 1.23
CA GLU A 134 -2.05 -5.01 2.08
C GLU A 134 -0.85 -4.46 1.30
N LEU A 135 0.03 -3.74 2.01
CA LEU A 135 1.33 -3.24 1.54
C LEU A 135 2.48 -4.03 2.20
N ASP A 136 3.75 -3.62 2.01
CA ASP A 136 4.86 -4.29 2.70
C ASP A 136 4.69 -4.22 4.23
N ILE A 137 5.08 -5.29 4.92
CA ILE A 137 4.84 -5.51 6.34
C ILE A 137 6.15 -5.61 7.13
N ASN A 138 6.07 -5.87 8.43
CA ASN A 138 7.17 -5.85 9.39
C ASN A 138 7.74 -4.44 9.63
N SER A 139 8.31 -4.25 10.82
CA SER A 139 8.72 -2.92 11.33
C SER A 139 9.73 -2.21 10.43
N GLN A 140 10.51 -2.97 9.67
CA GLN A 140 11.54 -2.43 8.78
C GLN A 140 10.95 -1.74 7.53
N TRP A 141 9.75 -2.13 7.10
CA TRP A 141 9.17 -1.70 5.82
C TRP A 141 7.93 -0.82 5.99
N VAL A 142 7.14 -1.03 7.04
CA VAL A 142 6.00 -0.16 7.34
C VAL A 142 6.48 1.25 7.67
N SER A 143 6.04 2.22 6.88
CA SER A 143 6.33 3.63 7.15
C SER A 143 5.36 4.57 6.44
N TYR A 144 5.03 5.66 7.12
CA TYR A 144 4.30 6.81 6.59
C TYR A 144 4.89 8.08 7.20
N TYR A 145 5.10 9.09 6.35
CA TYR A 145 5.58 10.40 6.76
C TYR A 145 4.74 11.52 6.12
N THR A 146 4.37 12.52 6.93
CA THR A 146 4.05 13.85 6.40
C THR A 146 5.35 14.66 6.30
N TYR A 147 5.32 15.76 5.56
CA TYR A 147 6.49 16.61 5.40
C TYR A 147 6.10 18.07 5.65
N SER A 148 6.97 18.81 6.32
CA SER A 148 6.97 20.26 6.40
C SER A 148 8.21 20.82 5.68
N GLY A 149 8.19 22.11 5.36
CA GLY A 149 9.25 22.77 4.61
C GLY A 149 8.80 23.15 3.19
N THR A 150 9.50 24.10 2.57
CA THR A 150 9.21 24.63 1.23
C THR A 150 10.42 24.56 0.31
N THR A 151 11.61 24.22 0.83
CA THR A 151 12.84 24.09 0.05
C THR A 151 13.50 22.73 0.30
N PRO A 152 14.24 22.16 -0.67
CA PRO A 152 14.92 20.88 -0.45
C PRO A 152 15.82 20.83 0.79
N ALA A 153 16.37 21.98 1.22
CA ALA A 153 17.24 22.08 2.38
C ALA A 153 16.48 22.09 3.73
N ASP A 154 15.18 22.40 3.74
CA ASP A 154 14.36 22.53 4.96
C ASP A 154 13.26 21.45 5.08
N ILE A 155 13.15 20.53 4.11
CA ILE A 155 12.18 19.43 4.18
C ILE A 155 12.45 18.57 5.42
N GLN A 156 11.45 18.48 6.29
CA GLN A 156 11.46 17.62 7.48
C GLN A 156 10.31 16.64 7.43
N GLY A 157 10.61 15.34 7.57
CA GLY A 157 9.59 14.31 7.68
C GLY A 157 9.06 14.16 9.10
N HIS A 158 7.77 13.87 9.25
CA HIS A 158 7.12 13.57 10.52
C HIS A 158 6.46 12.20 10.44
N LYS A 159 6.80 11.31 11.37
CA LYS A 159 6.25 9.95 11.39
C LYS A 159 4.77 9.99 11.74
N LEU A 160 3.96 9.17 11.06
CA LEU A 160 2.56 8.96 11.45
C LEU A 160 2.44 8.41 12.87
N LEU A 161 3.29 7.44 13.21
CA LEU A 161 3.43 6.87 14.55
C LEU A 161 4.89 6.97 15.00
N GLY A 162 5.12 7.39 16.24
CA GLY A 162 6.47 7.65 16.76
C GLY A 162 7.40 6.43 16.76
N ASP A 163 6.81 5.23 16.87
CA ASP A 163 7.47 3.93 16.93
C ASP A 163 7.73 3.29 15.55
N ILE A 164 7.42 3.96 14.43
CA ILE A 164 7.90 3.56 13.10
C ILE A 164 9.43 3.47 13.13
N GLN A 165 9.97 2.30 12.78
CA GLN A 165 11.40 1.99 12.97
C GLN A 165 12.31 2.84 12.08
N ARG A 166 11.90 3.12 10.84
CA ARG A 166 12.76 3.80 9.87
C ARG A 166 12.86 5.31 10.17
N PRO A 167 14.01 5.94 9.85
CA PRO A 167 14.16 7.39 9.95
C PRO A 167 13.14 8.16 9.11
N ASN A 168 12.75 9.33 9.59
CA ASN A 168 11.76 10.22 8.96
C ASN A 168 12.24 10.87 7.65
N ASP A 169 13.51 10.73 7.31
CA ASP A 169 14.10 11.15 6.04
C ASP A 169 14.26 9.99 5.02
N ARG A 170 13.68 8.82 5.29
CA ARG A 170 13.85 7.59 4.48
C ARG A 170 13.63 7.79 2.98
N TYR A 171 12.67 8.62 2.58
CA TYR A 171 12.32 8.85 1.17
C TYR A 171 12.95 10.11 0.57
N LEU A 172 13.84 10.77 1.31
CA LEU A 172 14.65 11.90 0.84
C LEU A 172 16.07 11.44 0.46
N LYS A 173 16.31 10.13 0.46
CA LYS A 173 17.58 9.47 0.23
C LYS A 173 17.35 8.25 -0.67
N ASP A 174 18.41 7.81 -1.33
CA ASP A 174 18.35 6.60 -2.15
C ASP A 174 17.89 5.38 -1.34
N GLY A 175 17.07 4.53 -1.97
CA GLY A 175 16.46 3.39 -1.32
C GLY A 175 16.30 2.20 -2.26
N THR A 176 16.20 1.00 -1.66
CA THR A 176 16.03 -0.27 -2.39
C THR A 176 14.58 -0.77 -2.40
N ARG A 177 13.62 0.10 -2.05
CA ARG A 177 12.19 -0.19 -2.00
C ARG A 177 11.43 0.95 -2.66
N ASP A 178 10.40 0.60 -3.39
CA ASP A 178 9.43 1.56 -3.91
C ASP A 178 8.60 2.18 -2.78
N PHE A 179 8.01 3.31 -3.08
CA PHE A 179 7.13 4.05 -2.18
C PHE A 179 6.14 4.89 -2.98
N VAL A 180 5.11 5.37 -2.29
CA VAL A 180 4.12 6.27 -2.86
C VAL A 180 4.33 7.65 -2.24
N ALA A 181 4.34 8.68 -3.08
CA ALA A 181 4.39 10.08 -2.66
C ALA A 181 3.12 10.82 -3.06
N LEU A 182 2.63 11.66 -2.16
CA LEU A 182 1.50 12.56 -2.36
C LEU A 182 1.99 13.99 -2.19
N PHE A 183 1.75 14.79 -3.22
CA PHE A 183 2.11 16.20 -3.26
C PHE A 183 0.83 17.03 -3.14
N ALA A 184 0.83 18.03 -2.26
CA ALA A 184 -0.23 19.02 -2.22
C ALA A 184 -0.23 19.81 -3.53
N ARG A 185 -1.41 20.25 -3.96
CA ARG A 185 -1.56 21.22 -5.05
C ARG A 185 -1.79 22.60 -4.48
#